data_AF-A0A843BPT3-F1
#
_entry.id   AF-A0A843BPT3-F1
#
_cell.length_a   1.000
_cell.length_b   1.000
_cell.length_c   1.000
_cell.angle_alpha   90.00
_cell.angle_beta   90.00
_cell.angle_gamma   90.00
#
_symmetry.space_group_name_H-M   'P 1'
#
loop_
_entity.id
_entity.type
_entity.pdbx_description
1 polymer ?
#
loop_
_entity_poly.entity_id
_entity_poly.type
_entity_poly.pdbx_seq_one_letter_code
_entity_poly.pdbx_strand_id
1 'polypeptide(L)'
;MKILAIILTSIIVSLSVTSPASAQIIEGYIAIPSPSVNPDFIILNPSDDSFLLQDQLDPENLKGSKNLVFGDQIRLKLIDNHDENPNEKLIGTPIIKFDLTDVSSEEIDYAYLLLYVTGSSLLVDSVDVRLHLAENNWSEKTVNSLSPLKFSIQPINTISIENFLGQWVHYDVTDLIKQNSGSEISFVLTFANYDPVPKVLEFASKELDPNFSPKIMIKKVQDIAYNNTSSQISEPISEQLPKNSTESIVLLPMDDSYVGYDVADPQDLQNLKSLNFGDKEFLKLWYSFNSSNFTENQILTNAYIKFDLSDVPPQDITSAKLRMFATDVDLAFDDIGVSIHAAESDWSELSLNGTNLPEFTVEPIDIAMVTEPNQWYEWDVTSHVKSSADSPMSLFMIFSEITNGTNENVSFASKENTNSDIRPSLVINPVSADNESDIQLETDYLIIVLSAIIGIGILIYIKKKKNKKISL
;
A
#
# COMPACT_ATOMS: atom_id res chain seq x y z
N MET A 1 45.04 -43.85 27.33
CA MET A 1 43.98 -44.62 26.62
C MET A 1 43.19 -45.38 27.68
N LYS A 2 41.87 -45.10 27.78
CA LYS A 2 40.84 -45.64 28.71
C LYS A 2 40.93 -45.13 30.16
N ILE A 3 40.13 -44.16 30.67
CA ILE A 3 38.68 -43.80 30.69
C ILE A 3 37.90 -44.41 31.88
N LEU A 4 37.30 -43.49 32.66
CA LEU A 4 36.22 -43.58 33.68
C LEU A 4 36.52 -44.40 34.95
N ALA A 5 36.11 -44.01 36.17
CA ALA A 5 34.90 -43.28 36.59
C ALA A 5 35.10 -42.65 38.00
N ILE A 6 34.00 -42.07 38.55
CA ILE A 6 33.64 -41.90 39.98
C ILE A 6 33.97 -40.53 40.62
N ILE A 7 33.14 -39.79 41.39
CA ILE A 7 31.71 -39.73 41.87
C ILE A 7 31.57 -38.29 42.45
N LEU A 8 30.34 -37.74 42.53
CA LEU A 8 29.69 -37.04 43.68
C LEU A 8 28.83 -35.84 43.23
N THR A 9 27.51 -36.01 43.09
CA THR A 9 26.40 -35.82 44.10
C THR A 9 25.85 -34.39 44.04
N SER A 10 24.53 -34.11 43.95
CA SER A 10 23.44 -34.59 44.81
C SER A 10 22.02 -34.28 44.26
N ILE A 11 21.11 -35.26 44.40
CA ILE A 11 19.74 -35.22 45.03
C ILE A 11 18.64 -34.37 44.32
N ILE A 12 17.67 -34.97 43.57
CA ILE A 12 16.35 -35.57 43.94
C ILE A 12 15.36 -34.53 44.54
N VAL A 13 14.20 -34.23 43.93
CA VAL A 13 12.89 -34.89 44.13
C VAL A 13 11.91 -34.63 42.95
N SER A 14 11.14 -35.68 42.66
CA SER A 14 10.13 -35.96 41.63
C SER A 14 8.86 -35.11 41.60
N LEU A 15 8.20 -35.01 40.43
CA LEU A 15 6.87 -35.59 40.16
C LEU A 15 6.39 -35.34 38.71
N SER A 16 5.88 -36.40 38.10
CA SER A 16 5.28 -36.51 36.77
C SER A 16 3.87 -35.92 36.72
N VAL A 17 3.56 -35.09 35.71
CA VAL A 17 2.22 -34.95 35.12
C VAL A 17 2.37 -34.71 33.60
N THR A 18 1.57 -35.44 32.85
CA THR A 18 1.38 -35.45 31.39
C THR A 18 0.83 -34.13 30.83
N SER A 19 1.39 -33.66 29.69
CA SER A 19 0.82 -32.94 28.50
C SER A 19 -0.52 -32.14 28.61
N PRO A 20 -0.74 -31.01 27.88
CA PRO A 20 -0.13 -30.64 26.59
C PRO A 20 0.45 -29.22 26.46
N ALA A 21 1.40 -29.13 25.53
CA ALA A 21 1.76 -28.00 24.68
C ALA A 21 1.39 -26.58 25.17
N SER A 22 2.26 -26.00 25.99
CA SER A 22 2.43 -24.55 26.00
C SER A 22 3.08 -24.14 24.68
N ALA A 23 2.40 -23.28 23.91
CA ALA A 23 2.95 -22.61 22.75
C ALA A 23 4.32 -22.01 23.10
N GLN A 24 5.37 -22.55 22.47
CA GLN A 24 6.67 -21.89 22.48
C GLN A 24 6.54 -20.66 21.59
N ILE A 25 6.78 -19.51 22.21
CA ILE A 25 6.94 -18.22 21.55
C ILE A 25 8.11 -18.36 20.59
N ILE A 26 7.84 -18.26 19.29
CA ILE A 26 8.87 -18.13 18.26
C ILE A 26 9.21 -16.63 18.22
N GLU A 27 10.19 -16.21 19.01
CA GLU A 27 10.87 -14.93 18.85
C GLU A 27 11.81 -15.06 17.64
N GLY A 28 11.40 -14.49 16.51
CA GLY A 28 12.15 -14.52 15.27
C GLY A 28 11.51 -13.65 14.20
N TYR A 29 11.16 -12.42 14.53
CA TYR A 29 10.79 -11.41 13.53
C TYR A 29 11.94 -10.41 13.40
N ILE A 30 12.47 -10.30 12.19
CA ILE A 30 13.46 -9.29 11.81
C ILE A 30 12.72 -7.95 11.85
N ALA A 31 13.16 -7.03 12.71
CA ALA A 31 12.63 -5.68 12.76
C ALA A 31 12.96 -4.96 11.44
N ILE A 32 11.92 -4.60 10.69
CA ILE A 32 12.02 -3.73 9.51
C ILE A 32 11.99 -2.29 10.04
N PRO A 33 12.92 -1.40 9.66
CA PRO A 33 12.87 -0.01 10.10
C PRO A 33 11.65 0.70 9.50
N SER A 34 11.01 1.56 10.30
CA SER A 34 9.88 2.38 9.84
C SER A 34 10.26 3.28 8.65
N PRO A 35 9.42 3.38 7.61
CA PRO A 35 9.70 4.14 6.41
C PRO A 35 9.71 5.66 6.67
N SER A 36 10.57 6.37 5.93
CA SER A 36 10.53 7.83 5.83
C SER A 36 9.21 8.28 5.21
N VAL A 37 8.51 9.20 5.87
CA VAL A 37 7.18 9.71 5.47
C VAL A 37 7.25 10.35 4.08
N ASN A 38 6.59 9.74 3.09
CA ASN A 38 6.33 10.36 1.79
C ASN A 38 5.33 11.52 1.99
N PRO A 39 5.64 12.77 1.60
CA PRO A 39 4.77 13.93 1.83
C PRO A 39 3.42 13.86 1.12
N ASP A 40 3.26 12.97 0.14
CA ASP A 40 2.01 12.79 -0.60
C ASP A 40 0.95 11.99 0.16
N PHE A 41 1.34 11.32 1.25
CA PHE A 41 0.46 10.44 2.01
C PHE A 41 0.30 10.93 3.45
N ILE A 42 -0.94 10.93 3.94
CA ILE A 42 -1.23 11.05 5.36
C ILE A 42 -1.39 9.63 5.90
N ILE A 43 -0.57 9.25 6.87
CA ILE A 43 -0.71 8.00 7.62
C ILE A 43 -1.31 8.32 8.99
N LEU A 44 -2.47 7.74 9.26
CA LEU A 44 -3.16 7.87 10.54
C LEU A 44 -3.07 6.55 11.30
N ASN A 45 -2.50 6.61 12.48
CA ASN A 45 -2.55 5.51 13.45
C ASN A 45 -3.87 5.60 14.25
N PRO A 46 -4.41 4.48 14.74
CA PRO A 46 -5.62 4.48 15.53
C PRO A 46 -5.42 5.26 16.83
N SER A 47 -6.41 6.05 17.22
CA SER A 47 -6.46 6.71 18.52
C SER A 47 -6.83 5.72 19.63
N ASP A 48 -7.79 4.82 19.34
CA ASP A 48 -8.24 3.73 20.19
C ASP A 48 -8.49 2.45 19.36
N ASP A 49 -8.19 1.27 19.89
CA ASP A 49 -8.58 -0.04 19.39
C ASP A 49 -8.92 -1.01 20.53
N SER A 50 -9.90 -1.88 20.32
CA SER A 50 -10.31 -2.84 21.34
C SER A 50 -11.10 -4.00 20.71
N PHE A 51 -11.63 -4.89 21.53
CA PHE A 51 -12.57 -5.91 21.08
C PHE A 51 -13.77 -6.01 22.04
N LEU A 52 -14.96 -6.19 21.48
CA LEU A 52 -16.19 -6.40 22.24
C LEU A 52 -16.47 -7.89 22.39
N LEU A 53 -16.91 -8.34 23.57
CA LEU A 53 -17.42 -9.69 23.80
C LEU A 53 -18.95 -9.67 23.83
N GLN A 54 -19.61 -10.52 23.03
CA GLN A 54 -21.07 -10.45 22.82
C GLN A 54 -21.93 -11.06 23.94
N ASP A 55 -21.39 -11.86 24.87
CA ASP A 55 -22.18 -12.62 25.86
C ASP A 55 -22.65 -11.82 27.09
N GLN A 56 -22.96 -10.53 26.90
CA GLN A 56 -23.42 -9.61 27.94
C GLN A 56 -24.60 -8.73 27.44
N LEU A 57 -25.15 -9.06 26.28
CA LEU A 57 -26.31 -8.38 25.67
C LEU A 57 -27.67 -8.84 26.22
N ASP A 58 -27.72 -9.79 27.16
CA ASP A 58 -28.93 -10.13 27.91
C ASP A 58 -28.91 -9.45 29.29
N PRO A 59 -29.70 -8.37 29.51
CA PRO A 59 -29.67 -7.60 30.75
C PRO A 59 -30.07 -8.42 31.99
N GLU A 60 -30.79 -9.54 31.82
CA GLU A 60 -31.36 -10.29 32.93
C GLU A 60 -30.39 -11.27 33.62
N ASN A 61 -29.28 -11.63 32.97
CA ASN A 61 -28.30 -12.59 33.50
C ASN A 61 -27.00 -11.97 34.06
N LEU A 62 -26.93 -10.64 34.18
CA LEU A 62 -25.76 -9.88 34.65
C LEU A 62 -25.58 -9.85 36.19
N LYS A 63 -25.78 -10.96 36.89
CA LYS A 63 -25.40 -11.08 38.31
C LYS A 63 -24.04 -11.76 38.46
N GLY A 64 -22.97 -11.08 38.02
CA GLY A 64 -21.62 -11.48 38.44
C GLY A 64 -20.45 -11.13 37.51
N SER A 65 -20.68 -10.57 36.33
CA SER A 65 -19.60 -10.22 35.41
C SER A 65 -18.85 -8.96 35.89
N LYS A 66 -17.55 -9.12 36.10
CA LYS A 66 -16.63 -8.03 36.45
C LYS A 66 -16.51 -7.07 35.26
N ASN A 67 -16.41 -5.77 35.55
CA ASN A 67 -15.98 -4.73 34.61
C ASN A 67 -14.58 -5.06 34.08
N LEU A 68 -14.49 -5.84 33.00
CA LEU A 68 -13.25 -6.05 32.27
C LEU A 68 -13.14 -4.91 31.27
N VAL A 69 -12.16 -4.03 31.51
CA VAL A 69 -11.69 -3.06 30.51
C VAL A 69 -10.70 -3.82 29.65
N PHE A 70 -10.96 -3.91 28.35
CA PHE A 70 -10.20 -4.74 27.41
C PHE A 70 -9.02 -4.00 26.75
N GLY A 71 -8.54 -2.93 27.38
CA GLY A 71 -7.36 -2.18 26.90
C GLY A 71 -6.07 -3.01 26.93
N ASP A 72 -5.07 -2.54 26.19
CA ASP A 72 -3.69 -3.05 26.14
C ASP A 72 -3.54 -4.49 25.58
N GLN A 73 -4.40 -4.91 24.65
CA GLN A 73 -4.22 -6.20 23.97
C GLN A 73 -3.28 -6.09 22.78
N ILE A 74 -2.40 -7.08 22.60
CA ILE A 74 -1.45 -7.11 21.48
C ILE A 74 -2.14 -7.55 20.16
N ARG A 75 -3.36 -8.12 20.24
CA ARG A 75 -4.11 -8.64 19.09
C ARG A 75 -5.61 -8.36 19.22
N LEU A 76 -6.24 -8.00 18.11
CA LEU A 76 -7.68 -7.84 17.97
C LEU A 76 -8.28 -9.15 17.44
N LYS A 77 -9.11 -9.82 18.23
CA LYS A 77 -9.69 -11.12 17.85
C LYS A 77 -11.11 -10.96 17.34
N LEU A 78 -11.35 -11.42 16.11
CA LEU A 78 -12.67 -11.67 15.56
C LEU A 78 -13.02 -13.14 15.80
N ILE A 79 -14.00 -13.40 16.66
CA ILE A 79 -14.36 -14.76 17.11
C ILE A 79 -15.81 -15.04 16.79
N ASP A 80 -16.10 -16.13 16.09
CA ASP A 80 -17.41 -16.79 16.07
C ASP A 80 -17.26 -18.11 16.83
N ASN A 81 -17.91 -18.26 17.99
CA ASN A 81 -17.81 -19.48 18.79
C ASN A 81 -19.15 -20.21 18.81
N HIS A 82 -19.18 -21.38 18.17
CA HIS A 82 -20.30 -22.31 18.28
C HIS A 82 -19.87 -23.52 19.12
N ASP A 83 -19.85 -23.36 20.43
CA ASP A 83 -19.81 -24.52 21.34
C ASP A 83 -21.25 -24.98 21.66
N GLU A 84 -21.48 -26.28 21.83
CA GLU A 84 -22.81 -26.86 22.10
C GLU A 84 -23.41 -26.43 23.46
N ASN A 85 -22.67 -25.64 24.24
CA ASN A 85 -23.14 -25.05 25.47
C ASN A 85 -23.66 -23.62 25.21
N PRO A 86 -24.99 -23.39 25.17
CA PRO A 86 -25.60 -22.08 24.87
C PRO A 86 -25.33 -20.99 25.92
N ASN A 87 -24.47 -21.25 26.91
CA ASN A 87 -24.10 -20.34 28.00
C ASN A 87 -22.67 -19.78 27.87
N GLU A 88 -21.95 -20.06 26.77
CA GLU A 88 -20.63 -19.48 26.48
C GLU A 88 -20.55 -18.95 25.03
N LYS A 89 -21.30 -17.90 24.71
CA LYS A 89 -21.32 -17.26 23.39
C LYS A 89 -20.50 -15.97 23.35
N LEU A 90 -19.19 -16.11 23.46
CA LEU A 90 -18.25 -14.98 23.30
C LEU A 90 -17.97 -14.73 21.81
N ILE A 91 -18.65 -13.76 21.21
CA ILE A 91 -18.24 -13.18 19.92
C ILE A 91 -17.33 -11.99 20.22
N GLY A 92 -16.04 -12.15 19.91
CA GLY A 92 -15.04 -11.11 19.93
C GLY A 92 -15.17 -10.29 18.65
N THR A 93 -15.40 -8.99 18.76
CA THR A 93 -15.58 -8.10 17.60
C THR A 93 -14.57 -6.96 17.68
N PRO A 94 -13.55 -6.91 16.79
CA PRO A 94 -12.60 -5.80 16.74
C PRO A 94 -13.30 -4.48 16.50
N ILE A 95 -12.88 -3.47 17.26
CA ILE A 95 -13.29 -2.07 17.09
C ILE A 95 -12.04 -1.19 17.02
N ILE A 96 -12.02 -0.25 16.08
CA ILE A 96 -10.84 0.59 15.81
C ILE A 96 -11.31 2.00 15.53
N LYS A 97 -10.69 3.00 16.15
CA LYS A 97 -11.01 4.42 15.98
C LYS A 97 -9.80 5.19 15.47
N PHE A 98 -10.06 6.15 14.59
CA PHE A 98 -9.10 7.11 14.07
C PHE A 98 -9.58 8.54 14.30
N ASP A 99 -8.63 9.46 14.47
CA ASP A 99 -8.87 10.90 14.52
C ASP A 99 -8.58 11.52 13.14
N LEU A 100 -9.59 12.11 12.50
CA LEU A 100 -9.47 12.79 11.20
C LEU A 100 -9.54 14.31 11.34
N THR A 101 -9.35 14.87 12.54
CA THR A 101 -9.55 16.32 12.80
C THR A 101 -8.66 17.20 11.91
N ASP A 102 -7.45 16.74 11.60
CA ASP A 102 -6.48 17.45 10.75
C ASP A 102 -6.53 17.04 9.26
N VAL A 103 -7.54 16.26 8.85
CA VAL A 103 -7.72 15.81 7.48
C VAL A 103 -8.78 16.65 6.78
N SER A 104 -8.42 17.27 5.65
CA SER A 104 -9.35 17.99 4.78
C SER A 104 -9.89 17.06 3.68
N SER A 105 -11.20 17.04 3.46
CA SER A 105 -11.84 16.19 2.44
C SER A 105 -11.44 16.57 1.01
N GLU A 106 -11.13 17.84 0.77
CA GLU A 106 -10.67 18.36 -0.54
C GLU A 106 -9.27 17.87 -0.88
N GLU A 107 -8.49 17.51 0.14
CA GLU A 107 -7.15 16.96 -0.06
C GLU A 107 -7.17 15.46 -0.34
N ILE A 108 -8.28 14.74 -0.22
CA ILE A 108 -8.29 13.27 -0.34
C ILE A 108 -8.50 12.84 -1.80
N ASP A 109 -7.54 12.13 -2.37
CA ASP A 109 -7.73 11.40 -3.63
C ASP A 109 -8.45 10.08 -3.33
N TYR A 110 -7.71 9.15 -2.72
CA TYR A 110 -8.21 7.87 -2.19
C TYR A 110 -7.71 7.60 -0.76
N ALA A 111 -8.41 6.72 -0.04
CA ALA A 111 -8.03 6.29 1.29
C ALA A 111 -8.33 4.81 1.56
N TYR A 112 -7.36 4.11 2.15
CA TYR A 112 -7.48 2.70 2.55
C TYR A 112 -7.34 2.54 4.06
N LEU A 113 -8.16 1.67 4.65
CA LEU A 113 -7.93 1.11 5.98
C LEU A 113 -7.13 -0.17 5.82
N LEU A 114 -5.94 -0.22 6.43
CA LEU A 114 -5.03 -1.34 6.37
C LEU A 114 -5.00 -2.07 7.73
N LEU A 115 -5.25 -3.38 7.68
CA LEU A 115 -5.23 -4.27 8.85
C LEU A 115 -4.28 -5.44 8.59
N TYR A 116 -3.36 -5.71 9.51
CA TYR A 116 -2.44 -6.83 9.37
C TYR A 116 -2.96 -8.07 10.09
N VAL A 117 -3.01 -9.21 9.38
CA VAL A 117 -3.49 -10.48 9.94
C VAL A 117 -2.32 -11.21 10.63
N THR A 118 -2.42 -11.33 11.94
CA THR A 118 -1.38 -11.89 12.82
C THR A 118 -1.61 -13.34 13.21
N GLY A 119 -2.83 -13.84 13.00
CA GLY A 119 -3.26 -15.14 13.50
C GLY A 119 -4.59 -15.57 12.89
N SER A 120 -4.79 -16.87 12.78
CA SER A 120 -6.07 -17.44 12.40
C SER A 120 -6.23 -18.85 12.97
N SER A 121 -7.45 -19.21 13.35
CA SER A 121 -7.88 -20.58 13.59
C SER A 121 -9.18 -20.78 12.81
N LEU A 122 -9.04 -21.06 11.53
CA LEU A 122 -10.14 -21.25 10.58
C LEU A 122 -10.02 -22.66 9.97
N LEU A 123 -11.17 -23.31 9.74
CA LEU A 123 -11.25 -24.61 9.06
C LEU A 123 -11.80 -24.47 7.63
N VAL A 124 -11.68 -23.27 7.06
CA VAL A 124 -12.16 -22.89 5.73
C VAL A 124 -11.02 -22.20 4.99
N ASP A 125 -11.01 -22.29 3.66
CA ASP A 125 -9.93 -21.71 2.83
C ASP A 125 -10.05 -20.19 2.68
N SER A 126 -11.26 -19.66 2.81
CA SER A 126 -11.54 -18.22 2.80
C SER A 126 -12.60 -17.83 3.84
N VAL A 127 -12.55 -16.57 4.28
CA VAL A 127 -13.57 -16.01 5.16
C VAL A 127 -13.92 -14.58 4.75
N ASP A 128 -15.21 -14.32 4.61
CA ASP A 128 -15.69 -12.98 4.33
C ASP A 128 -15.73 -12.15 5.62
N VAL A 129 -15.00 -11.02 5.64
CA VAL A 129 -14.99 -10.08 6.74
C VAL A 129 -15.61 -8.76 6.31
N ARG A 130 -16.66 -8.37 7.01
CA ARG A 130 -17.42 -7.14 6.84
C ARG A 130 -16.86 -6.03 7.72
N LEU A 131 -16.76 -4.84 7.15
CA LEU A 131 -16.46 -3.60 7.84
C LEU A 131 -17.75 -2.79 8.04
N HIS A 132 -17.98 -2.29 9.26
CA HIS A 132 -19.14 -1.47 9.62
C HIS A 132 -18.70 -0.13 10.24
N LEU A 133 -19.54 0.89 10.12
CA LEU A 133 -19.35 2.17 10.79
C LEU A 133 -19.84 2.08 12.23
N ALA A 134 -19.06 2.52 13.21
CA ALA A 134 -19.44 2.56 14.63
C ALA A 134 -19.70 4.00 15.12
N GLU A 135 -20.42 4.11 16.24
CA GLU A 135 -20.46 5.35 17.02
C GLU A 135 -19.06 5.68 17.56
N ASN A 136 -18.73 6.96 17.74
CA ASN A 136 -17.40 7.40 18.23
C ASN A 136 -17.36 7.63 19.75
N ASN A 137 -18.47 7.43 20.46
CA ASN A 137 -18.64 7.71 21.90
C ASN A 137 -18.00 6.63 22.82
N TRP A 138 -16.81 6.16 22.47
CA TRP A 138 -16.06 5.16 23.22
C TRP A 138 -14.56 5.49 23.28
N SER A 139 -13.83 4.79 24.13
CA SER A 139 -12.37 4.74 24.15
C SER A 139 -11.95 3.41 24.76
N GLU A 140 -10.70 2.99 24.59
CA GLU A 140 -10.19 1.74 25.18
C GLU A 140 -10.45 1.61 26.68
N LYS A 141 -10.41 2.74 27.38
CA LYS A 141 -10.59 2.80 28.83
C LYS A 141 -12.05 2.70 29.26
N THR A 142 -12.96 3.02 28.36
CA THR A 142 -14.39 3.18 28.67
C THR A 142 -15.25 2.11 28.02
N VAL A 143 -14.79 1.53 26.91
CA VAL A 143 -15.52 0.49 26.21
C VAL A 143 -15.61 -0.77 27.08
N ASN A 144 -16.83 -1.23 27.26
CA ASN A 144 -17.13 -2.39 28.07
C ASN A 144 -18.44 -3.02 27.60
N SER A 145 -18.67 -4.25 28.05
CA SER A 145 -19.79 -5.08 27.62
C SER A 145 -21.17 -4.60 28.10
N LEU A 146 -21.24 -3.66 29.05
CA LEU A 146 -22.50 -3.14 29.61
C LEU A 146 -23.08 -1.99 28.77
N SER A 147 -22.27 -1.39 27.91
CA SER A 147 -22.67 -0.33 26.98
C SER A 147 -22.19 -0.71 25.57
N PRO A 148 -22.88 -1.66 24.90
CA PRO A 148 -22.45 -2.15 23.61
C PRO A 148 -22.43 -1.02 22.59
N LEU A 149 -21.30 -0.91 21.89
CA LEU A 149 -21.13 0.07 20.83
C LEU A 149 -22.13 -0.21 19.71
N LYS A 150 -22.85 0.81 19.27
CA LYS A 150 -23.71 0.66 18.08
C LYS A 150 -22.89 0.83 16.82
N PHE A 151 -23.23 0.04 15.82
CA PHE A 151 -22.64 0.13 14.49
C PHE A 151 -23.72 -0.07 13.42
N SER A 152 -23.38 0.26 12.18
CA SER A 152 -24.28 0.18 11.04
C SER A 152 -24.79 -1.24 10.83
N ILE A 153 -26.07 -1.38 10.46
CA ILE A 153 -26.65 -2.70 10.16
C ILE A 153 -26.11 -3.24 8.84
N GLN A 154 -25.95 -2.34 7.85
CA GLN A 154 -25.34 -2.69 6.58
C GLN A 154 -23.83 -2.49 6.67
N PRO A 155 -23.04 -3.45 6.17
CA PRO A 155 -21.60 -3.26 6.07
C PRO A 155 -21.30 -2.18 5.03
N ILE A 156 -20.27 -1.40 5.31
CA ILE A 156 -19.67 -0.46 4.37
C ILE A 156 -19.04 -1.24 3.22
N ASN A 157 -18.28 -2.27 3.58
CA ASN A 157 -17.47 -3.04 2.65
C ASN A 157 -17.36 -4.48 3.18
N THR A 158 -17.21 -5.45 2.28
CA THR A 158 -16.97 -6.86 2.59
C THR A 158 -15.85 -7.33 1.70
N ILE A 159 -14.87 -7.99 2.31
CA ILE A 159 -13.74 -8.57 1.61
C ILE A 159 -13.66 -10.06 1.95
N SER A 160 -13.14 -10.86 1.03
CA SER A 160 -12.79 -12.24 1.30
C SER A 160 -11.32 -12.29 1.68
N ILE A 161 -11.02 -12.83 2.84
CA ILE A 161 -9.65 -13.04 3.30
C ILE A 161 -9.33 -14.51 3.04
N GLU A 162 -8.28 -14.75 2.28
CA GLU A 162 -7.69 -16.08 2.04
C GLU A 162 -6.29 -16.06 2.64
N ASN A 163 -5.66 -17.21 2.95
CA ASN A 163 -4.25 -17.22 3.41
C ASN A 163 -4.01 -16.37 4.66
N PHE A 164 -4.77 -16.68 5.71
CA PHE A 164 -5.03 -15.87 6.90
C PHE A 164 -3.85 -15.53 7.83
N LEU A 165 -2.59 -15.61 7.38
CA LEU A 165 -1.42 -15.31 8.21
C LEU A 165 -0.42 -14.45 7.45
N GLY A 166 0.01 -13.36 8.08
CA GLY A 166 1.17 -12.58 7.62
C GLY A 166 0.90 -11.65 6.45
N GLN A 167 -0.36 -11.23 6.26
CA GLN A 167 -0.76 -10.38 5.14
C GLN A 167 -1.47 -9.10 5.59
N TRP A 168 -1.40 -8.09 4.75
CA TRP A 168 -2.22 -6.89 4.86
C TRP A 168 -3.56 -7.09 4.18
N VAL A 169 -4.56 -6.50 4.79
CA VAL A 169 -5.94 -6.51 4.34
C VAL A 169 -6.40 -5.07 4.18
N HIS A 170 -6.92 -4.74 3.01
CA HIS A 170 -7.26 -3.37 2.64
C HIS A 170 -8.76 -3.19 2.46
N TYR A 171 -9.31 -2.16 3.07
CA TYR A 171 -10.66 -1.69 2.80
C TYR A 171 -10.60 -0.32 2.15
N ASP A 172 -11.19 -0.18 0.96
CA ASP A 172 -11.48 1.15 0.41
C ASP A 172 -12.48 1.86 1.33
N VAL A 173 -12.04 2.95 1.92
CA VAL A 173 -12.81 3.81 2.82
C VAL A 173 -12.83 5.25 2.32
N THR A 174 -12.42 5.50 1.07
CA THR A 174 -12.23 6.84 0.47
C THR A 174 -13.41 7.77 0.74
N ASP A 175 -14.61 7.34 0.35
CA ASP A 175 -15.81 8.16 0.48
C ASP A 175 -16.18 8.42 1.95
N LEU A 176 -15.93 7.46 2.85
CA LEU A 176 -16.19 7.64 4.27
C LEU A 176 -15.22 8.63 4.92
N ILE A 177 -13.93 8.54 4.59
CA ILE A 177 -12.95 9.48 5.13
C ILE A 177 -13.25 10.89 4.61
N LYS A 178 -13.65 11.04 3.34
CA LYS A 178 -14.15 12.33 2.80
C LYS A 178 -15.38 12.85 3.55
N GLN A 179 -16.36 11.98 3.82
CA GLN A 179 -17.60 12.38 4.50
C GLN A 179 -17.41 12.70 5.99
N ASN A 180 -16.39 12.13 6.64
CA ASN A 180 -16.13 12.29 8.07
C ASN A 180 -14.84 13.10 8.36
N SER A 181 -14.26 13.75 7.34
CA SER A 181 -13.10 14.63 7.48
C SER A 181 -13.36 15.71 8.54
N GLY A 182 -12.37 15.99 9.38
CA GLY A 182 -12.52 16.91 10.52
C GLY A 182 -13.20 16.32 11.76
N SER A 183 -13.36 14.99 11.84
CA SER A 183 -13.98 14.31 12.99
C SER A 183 -13.35 12.94 13.30
N GLU A 184 -13.72 12.31 14.40
CA GLU A 184 -13.35 10.91 14.67
C GLU A 184 -14.14 9.95 13.77
N ILE A 185 -13.57 8.79 13.45
CA ILE A 185 -14.27 7.69 12.79
C ILE A 185 -13.95 6.36 13.47
N SER A 186 -14.97 5.51 13.63
CA SER A 186 -14.82 4.19 14.24
C SER A 186 -15.32 3.08 13.31
N PHE A 187 -14.60 1.97 13.31
CA PHE A 187 -14.90 0.78 12.52
C PHE A 187 -15.12 -0.44 13.40
N VAL A 188 -15.96 -1.34 12.92
CA VAL A 188 -16.26 -2.65 13.53
C VAL A 188 -16.10 -3.74 12.48
N LEU A 189 -15.42 -4.83 12.82
CA LEU A 189 -15.26 -6.00 11.94
C LEU A 189 -16.19 -7.13 12.35
N THR A 190 -16.89 -7.75 11.39
CA THR A 190 -17.74 -8.93 11.64
C THR A 190 -17.56 -9.97 10.54
N PHE A 191 -17.75 -11.26 10.81
CA PHE A 191 -17.86 -12.24 9.73
C PHE A 191 -19.15 -12.05 8.91
N ALA A 192 -19.09 -12.30 7.59
CA ALA A 192 -20.25 -12.12 6.73
C ALA A 192 -21.25 -13.27 6.83
N ASN A 193 -20.75 -14.48 6.95
CA ASN A 193 -21.55 -15.71 6.96
C ASN A 193 -21.51 -16.33 8.35
N TYR A 194 -22.70 -16.63 8.87
CA TYR A 194 -22.84 -17.46 10.06
C TYR A 194 -22.45 -18.88 9.70
N ASP A 195 -21.46 -19.42 10.41
CA ASP A 195 -20.95 -20.77 10.18
C ASP A 195 -21.05 -21.57 11.47
N PRO A 196 -21.53 -22.83 11.44
CA PRO A 196 -21.54 -23.69 12.62
C PRO A 196 -20.13 -24.03 13.15
N VAL A 197 -19.07 -23.72 12.42
CA VAL A 197 -17.69 -23.99 12.84
C VAL A 197 -17.10 -22.76 13.54
N PRO A 198 -16.44 -22.92 14.71
CA PRO A 198 -15.74 -21.82 15.36
C PRO A 198 -14.69 -21.19 14.44
N LYS A 199 -14.70 -19.86 14.36
CA LYS A 199 -13.78 -19.07 13.54
C LYS A 199 -13.04 -18.08 14.42
N VAL A 200 -11.71 -18.06 14.33
CA VAL A 200 -10.90 -17.00 14.93
C VAL A 200 -10.03 -16.37 13.85
N LEU A 201 -10.09 -15.06 13.74
CA LEU A 201 -9.16 -14.26 12.97
C LEU A 201 -8.55 -13.18 13.88
N GLU A 202 -7.24 -13.03 13.87
CA GLU A 202 -6.51 -12.12 14.75
C GLU A 202 -5.81 -11.04 13.93
N PHE A 203 -6.16 -9.78 14.16
CA PHE A 203 -5.49 -8.63 13.58
C PHE A 203 -4.49 -8.04 14.57
N ALA A 204 -3.45 -7.38 14.06
CA ALA A 204 -2.56 -6.56 14.87
C ALA A 204 -3.37 -5.49 15.62
N SER A 205 -3.01 -5.24 16.87
CA SER A 205 -3.48 -4.07 17.61
C SER A 205 -2.47 -2.91 17.47
N LYS A 206 -2.90 -1.70 17.78
CA LYS A 206 -2.03 -0.52 17.92
C LYS A 206 -0.89 -0.74 18.91
N GLU A 207 -1.10 -1.61 19.91
CA GLU A 207 -0.12 -1.94 20.96
C GLU A 207 0.91 -3.00 20.53
N LEU A 208 0.78 -3.56 19.32
CA LEU A 208 1.82 -4.38 18.69
C LEU A 208 2.94 -3.48 18.13
N ASP A 209 3.89 -4.10 17.44
CA ASP A 209 4.87 -3.42 16.60
C ASP A 209 4.18 -2.40 15.64
N PRO A 210 4.56 -1.11 15.70
CA PRO A 210 4.01 -0.03 14.87
C PRO A 210 4.03 -0.30 13.35
N ASN A 211 4.96 -1.16 12.89
CA ASN A 211 5.01 -1.54 11.49
C ASN A 211 3.76 -2.31 11.07
N PHE A 212 3.21 -3.14 11.96
CA PHE A 212 2.04 -3.99 11.72
C PHE A 212 0.74 -3.43 12.29
N SER A 213 0.79 -2.35 13.08
CA SER A 213 -0.41 -1.73 13.67
C SER A 213 -1.43 -1.30 12.59
N PRO A 214 -2.74 -1.35 12.91
CA PRO A 214 -3.79 -0.81 12.03
C PRO A 214 -3.46 0.62 11.61
N LYS A 215 -3.81 1.00 10.39
CA LYS A 215 -3.61 2.38 9.92
C LYS A 215 -4.60 2.75 8.82
N ILE A 216 -4.91 4.04 8.73
CA ILE A 216 -5.52 4.60 7.52
C ILE A 216 -4.42 5.29 6.73
N MET A 217 -4.34 4.96 5.45
CA MET A 217 -3.51 5.66 4.49
C MET A 217 -4.39 6.51 3.59
N ILE A 218 -4.04 7.79 3.45
CA ILE A 218 -4.74 8.75 2.59
C ILE A 218 -3.75 9.28 1.56
N LYS A 219 -4.05 9.12 0.27
CA LYS A 219 -3.34 9.80 -0.81
C LYS A 219 -3.94 11.18 -1.02
N LYS A 220 -3.08 12.20 -1.18
CA LYS A 220 -3.55 13.56 -1.44
C LYS A 220 -3.90 13.83 -2.92
N VAL A 221 -4.95 14.60 -3.19
CA VAL A 221 -5.26 15.16 -4.52
C VAL A 221 -4.11 16.09 -4.94
N GLN A 222 -3.56 15.88 -6.14
CA GLN A 222 -2.67 16.86 -6.74
C GLN A 222 -3.50 17.94 -7.44
N ASP A 223 -3.32 19.21 -7.07
CA ASP A 223 -4.00 20.34 -7.70
C ASP A 223 -3.62 20.45 -9.19
N ILE A 224 -4.53 20.08 -10.10
CA ILE A 224 -4.39 20.32 -11.54
C ILE A 224 -5.52 21.26 -11.99
N ALA A 225 -5.27 22.57 -12.01
CA ALA A 225 -6.21 23.54 -12.54
C ALA A 225 -6.17 23.55 -14.08
N TYR A 226 -7.15 22.91 -14.73
CA TYR A 226 -7.36 22.94 -16.20
C TYR A 226 -8.47 23.92 -16.59
N ASN A 227 -8.18 24.90 -17.47
CA ASN A 227 -9.20 25.71 -18.15
C ASN A 227 -8.97 25.68 -19.67
N ASN A 228 -9.94 25.10 -20.41
CA ASN A 228 -9.98 25.06 -21.87
C ASN A 228 -10.66 26.30 -22.45
N THR A 229 -10.05 26.99 -23.43
CA THR A 229 -10.74 27.44 -24.66
C THR A 229 -9.76 27.98 -25.71
N SER A 230 -9.85 27.39 -26.91
CA SER A 230 -9.10 27.66 -28.14
C SER A 230 -9.38 29.02 -28.78
N SER A 231 -8.36 29.71 -29.32
CA SER A 231 -8.35 30.27 -30.68
C SER A 231 -6.98 30.82 -31.09
N GLN A 232 -6.61 30.48 -32.33
CA GLN A 232 -5.40 30.86 -33.06
C GLN A 232 -5.23 32.36 -33.28
N ILE A 233 -3.98 32.87 -33.38
CA ILE A 233 -3.35 33.55 -34.56
C ILE A 233 -1.82 33.55 -34.40
N SER A 234 -1.10 33.18 -35.46
CA SER A 234 0.37 33.19 -35.66
C SER A 234 0.90 34.50 -36.26
N GLU A 235 2.12 34.94 -35.91
CA GLU A 235 3.23 35.32 -36.83
C GLU A 235 4.50 35.88 -36.10
N PRO A 236 5.69 35.94 -36.74
CA PRO A 236 6.89 35.26 -36.22
C PRO A 236 8.00 36.22 -35.76
N ILE A 237 8.86 35.77 -34.82
CA ILE A 237 10.23 36.28 -34.71
C ILE A 237 11.19 35.12 -34.44
N SER A 238 12.20 35.09 -35.31
CA SER A 238 13.32 34.17 -35.39
C SER A 238 14.32 34.35 -34.25
N GLU A 239 15.00 33.23 -33.95
CA GLU A 239 16.39 33.13 -33.45
C GLU A 239 16.58 33.02 -31.93
N GLN A 240 16.40 31.81 -31.37
CA GLN A 240 17.47 30.91 -30.86
C GLN A 240 16.83 29.54 -30.54
N LEU A 241 17.35 28.44 -31.10
CA LEU A 241 16.88 27.08 -30.82
C LEU A 241 17.63 26.49 -29.60
N PRO A 242 16.97 26.25 -28.45
CA PRO A 242 17.10 24.99 -27.76
C PRO A 242 16.14 23.99 -28.43
N LYS A 243 16.66 22.80 -28.73
CA LYS A 243 15.93 21.72 -29.40
C LYS A 243 14.90 21.14 -28.43
N ASN A 244 13.72 21.75 -28.32
CA ASN A 244 12.61 21.20 -27.55
C ASN A 244 11.93 20.12 -28.41
N SER A 245 12.29 18.85 -28.20
CA SER A 245 11.74 17.73 -28.96
C SER A 245 10.42 17.28 -28.34
N THR A 246 9.35 17.36 -29.13
CA THR A 246 8.03 16.75 -28.87
C THR A 246 8.01 15.23 -29.06
N GLU A 247 9.15 14.61 -29.35
CA GLU A 247 9.28 13.17 -29.53
C GLU A 247 9.37 12.46 -28.17
N SER A 248 8.67 11.33 -28.06
CA SER A 248 8.77 10.45 -26.89
C SER A 248 10.22 10.00 -26.68
N ILE A 249 10.72 10.15 -25.46
CA ILE A 249 12.00 9.60 -25.03
C ILE A 249 11.75 8.13 -24.68
N VAL A 250 12.50 7.22 -25.28
CA VAL A 250 12.44 5.79 -24.97
C VAL A 250 13.76 5.37 -24.36
N LEU A 251 13.73 4.98 -23.10
CA LEU A 251 14.89 4.49 -22.38
C LEU A 251 14.86 2.97 -22.29
N LEU A 252 15.99 2.34 -22.56
CA LEU A 252 16.21 0.93 -22.26
C LEU A 252 16.70 0.79 -20.82
N PRO A 253 16.46 -0.35 -20.16
CA PRO A 253 17.01 -0.60 -18.83
C PRO A 253 18.53 -0.54 -18.86
N MET A 254 19.14 0.03 -17.81
CA MET A 254 20.58 -0.09 -17.60
C MET A 254 20.93 -1.44 -16.97
N ASP A 255 20.09 -1.92 -16.06
CA ASP A 255 20.24 -3.14 -15.26
C ASP A 255 18.85 -3.75 -15.04
N ASP A 256 18.74 -5.06 -15.14
CA ASP A 256 17.59 -5.83 -14.67
C ASP A 256 18.02 -7.17 -14.07
N SER A 257 17.25 -7.71 -13.14
CA SER A 257 17.50 -9.05 -12.61
C SER A 257 16.28 -9.49 -11.84
N TYR A 258 16.05 -10.80 -11.75
CA TYR A 258 15.16 -11.35 -10.75
C TYR A 258 15.94 -12.07 -9.67
N VAL A 259 15.30 -12.27 -8.53
CA VAL A 259 15.84 -12.94 -7.35
C VAL A 259 14.90 -14.05 -6.96
N GLY A 260 15.42 -15.14 -6.39
CA GLY A 260 14.61 -16.26 -5.94
C GLY A 260 14.90 -16.60 -4.49
N TYR A 261 13.87 -17.04 -3.78
CA TYR A 261 14.01 -17.45 -2.39
C TYR A 261 12.96 -18.50 -2.04
N ASP A 262 13.34 -19.42 -1.16
CA ASP A 262 12.41 -20.33 -0.50
C ASP A 262 12.04 -19.72 0.86
N VAL A 263 10.81 -19.24 1.00
CA VAL A 263 10.37 -18.63 2.26
C VAL A 263 10.13 -19.67 3.35
N ALA A 264 9.97 -20.95 2.98
CA ALA A 264 9.80 -22.05 3.92
C ALA A 264 11.14 -22.65 4.42
N ASP A 265 12.26 -22.32 3.77
CA ASP A 265 13.59 -22.81 4.12
C ASP A 265 14.46 -21.70 4.76
N PRO A 266 14.43 -21.53 6.09
CA PRO A 266 15.24 -20.53 6.77
C PRO A 266 16.75 -20.83 6.71
N GLN A 267 17.16 -22.05 6.33
CA GLN A 267 18.57 -22.41 6.19
C GLN A 267 19.10 -22.21 4.76
N ASP A 268 18.21 -21.88 3.80
CA ASP A 268 18.54 -21.74 2.38
C ASP A 268 19.37 -22.93 1.86
N LEU A 269 18.96 -24.17 2.17
CA LEU A 269 19.65 -25.40 1.79
C LEU A 269 19.77 -25.54 0.26
N GLN A 270 18.83 -24.94 -0.48
CA GLN A 270 18.84 -24.86 -1.94
C GLN A 270 19.72 -23.72 -2.48
N ASN A 271 20.29 -22.89 -1.60
CA ASN A 271 21.13 -21.72 -1.91
C ASN A 271 20.47 -20.74 -2.88
N LEU A 272 19.14 -20.66 -2.91
CA LEU A 272 18.40 -19.82 -3.85
C LEU A 272 18.72 -18.34 -3.64
N LYS A 273 18.91 -17.92 -2.38
CA LYS A 273 19.24 -16.52 -2.07
C LYS A 273 20.61 -16.10 -2.58
N SER A 274 21.51 -17.05 -2.86
CA SER A 274 22.84 -16.75 -3.41
C SER A 274 22.89 -16.69 -4.94
N LEU A 275 21.81 -17.11 -5.61
CA LEU A 275 21.74 -17.11 -7.07
C LEU A 275 21.50 -15.70 -7.61
N ASN A 276 22.19 -15.39 -8.69
CA ASN A 276 21.97 -14.20 -9.51
C ASN A 276 21.37 -14.63 -10.85
N PHE A 277 20.43 -13.84 -11.36
CA PHE A 277 19.74 -14.12 -12.62
C PHE A 277 19.76 -12.94 -13.59
N GLY A 278 20.64 -11.95 -13.37
CA GLY A 278 20.73 -10.74 -14.20
C GLY A 278 21.32 -10.98 -15.60
N ASP A 279 21.73 -12.21 -15.92
CA ASP A 279 22.23 -12.60 -17.26
C ASP A 279 21.19 -13.38 -18.08
N LYS A 280 19.96 -13.50 -17.58
CA LYS A 280 18.90 -14.29 -18.20
C LYS A 280 18.14 -13.44 -19.21
N GLU A 281 17.70 -14.06 -20.30
CA GLU A 281 16.90 -13.40 -21.37
C GLU A 281 15.46 -13.04 -20.94
N PHE A 282 15.10 -13.30 -19.68
CA PHE A 282 13.79 -13.03 -19.12
C PHE A 282 13.88 -12.64 -17.65
N LEU A 283 12.94 -11.81 -17.21
CA LEU A 283 12.63 -11.53 -15.82
C LEU A 283 11.46 -12.41 -15.40
N LYS A 284 11.53 -12.99 -14.19
CA LYS A 284 10.54 -13.96 -13.72
C LYS A 284 9.87 -13.53 -12.43
N LEU A 285 8.55 -13.42 -12.48
CA LEU A 285 7.68 -13.41 -11.32
C LEU A 285 7.08 -14.80 -11.18
N TRP A 286 7.34 -15.45 -10.06
CA TRP A 286 6.88 -16.82 -9.86
C TRP A 286 6.69 -17.11 -8.40
N TYR A 287 5.61 -17.80 -8.06
CA TYR A 287 5.52 -18.45 -6.78
C TYR A 287 4.93 -19.85 -6.90
N SER A 288 5.33 -20.73 -5.99
CA SER A 288 4.71 -22.03 -5.78
C SER A 288 4.55 -22.24 -4.28
N PHE A 289 3.33 -22.10 -3.78
CA PHE A 289 3.02 -22.14 -2.35
C PHE A 289 2.11 -23.33 -2.08
N ASN A 290 2.61 -24.36 -1.38
CA ASN A 290 1.87 -25.58 -1.05
C ASN A 290 1.10 -26.21 -2.24
N SER A 291 1.63 -26.06 -3.47
CA SER A 291 1.02 -26.64 -4.66
C SER A 291 1.19 -28.16 -4.64
N SER A 292 0.23 -28.89 -5.20
CA SER A 292 0.17 -30.37 -5.17
C SER A 292 1.43 -31.10 -5.70
N ASN A 293 2.32 -30.38 -6.39
CA ASN A 293 3.58 -30.90 -6.93
C ASN A 293 4.82 -30.62 -6.04
N PHE A 294 4.72 -29.76 -5.03
CA PHE A 294 5.81 -29.35 -4.14
C PHE A 294 5.30 -29.26 -2.70
N THR A 295 5.38 -30.36 -1.96
CA THR A 295 4.73 -30.49 -0.64
C THR A 295 5.44 -29.78 0.52
N GLU A 296 6.58 -29.12 0.31
CA GLU A 296 7.39 -28.54 1.41
C GLU A 296 8.08 -27.21 1.09
N ASN A 297 8.03 -26.72 -0.16
CA ASN A 297 8.75 -25.50 -0.57
C ASN A 297 7.77 -24.37 -0.86
N GLN A 298 8.10 -23.17 -0.40
CA GLN A 298 7.38 -21.93 -0.76
C GLN A 298 8.34 -21.05 -1.53
N ILE A 299 8.47 -21.29 -2.83
CA ILE A 299 9.42 -20.54 -3.66
C ILE A 299 8.73 -19.28 -4.16
N LEU A 300 9.43 -18.16 -4.11
CA LEU A 300 9.00 -16.87 -4.65
C LEU A 300 10.16 -16.24 -5.42
N THR A 301 9.87 -15.70 -6.61
CA THR A 301 10.78 -14.89 -7.39
C THR A 301 10.16 -13.55 -7.75
N ASN A 302 10.95 -12.49 -7.63
CA ASN A 302 10.55 -11.13 -7.95
C ASN A 302 11.63 -10.45 -8.78
N ALA A 303 11.24 -9.43 -9.55
CA ALA A 303 12.13 -8.79 -10.51
C ALA A 303 12.41 -7.34 -10.15
N TYR A 304 13.60 -6.88 -10.52
CA TYR A 304 14.06 -5.51 -10.42
C TYR A 304 14.49 -5.02 -11.80
N ILE A 305 14.23 -3.75 -12.07
CA ILE A 305 14.60 -3.11 -13.33
C ILE A 305 14.96 -1.64 -13.08
N LYS A 306 16.07 -1.18 -13.66
CA LYS A 306 16.62 0.16 -13.40
C LYS A 306 16.91 0.91 -14.69
N PHE A 307 16.64 2.22 -14.68
CA PHE A 307 16.77 3.13 -15.81
C PHE A 307 17.65 4.33 -15.45
N ASP A 308 18.41 4.82 -16.43
CA ASP A 308 19.16 6.07 -16.30
C ASP A 308 18.28 7.24 -16.71
N LEU A 309 17.99 8.16 -15.80
CA LEU A 309 17.19 9.35 -16.09
C LEU A 309 18.05 10.60 -16.32
N SER A 310 19.38 10.49 -16.39
CA SER A 310 20.28 11.65 -16.53
C SER A 310 20.05 12.50 -17.78
N ASP A 311 19.48 11.92 -18.84
CA ASP A 311 19.12 12.60 -20.09
C ASP A 311 17.64 13.04 -20.14
N VAL A 312 16.88 12.88 -19.06
CA VAL A 312 15.44 13.20 -18.99
C VAL A 312 15.23 14.58 -18.37
N PRO A 313 14.57 15.53 -19.08
CA PRO A 313 14.32 16.87 -18.53
C PRO A 313 13.38 16.85 -17.31
N PRO A 314 13.74 17.46 -16.16
CA PRO A 314 13.00 17.36 -14.90
C PRO A 314 11.61 18.00 -14.86
N GLN A 315 11.29 18.93 -15.78
CA GLN A 315 10.09 19.80 -15.64
C GLN A 315 9.04 19.61 -16.74
N ASP A 316 9.29 18.69 -17.69
CA ASP A 316 8.50 18.60 -18.91
C ASP A 316 7.92 17.21 -19.14
N ILE A 317 7.55 16.42 -18.12
CA ILE A 317 6.98 15.07 -18.35
C ILE A 317 5.45 15.09 -18.26
N THR A 318 4.75 14.69 -19.32
CA THR A 318 3.29 14.51 -19.31
C THR A 318 2.88 13.11 -18.89
N SER A 319 3.59 12.10 -19.38
CA SER A 319 3.39 10.69 -19.01
C SER A 319 4.71 9.94 -19.08
N ALA A 320 4.87 8.95 -18.22
CA ALA A 320 5.92 7.95 -18.33
C ALA A 320 5.34 6.57 -18.05
N LYS A 321 5.63 5.61 -18.94
CA LYS A 321 5.12 4.25 -18.84
C LYS A 321 6.25 3.23 -18.87
N LEU A 322 6.29 2.34 -17.88
CA LEU A 322 7.07 1.12 -17.97
C LEU A 322 6.34 0.18 -18.92
N ARG A 323 7.04 -0.32 -19.94
CA ARG A 323 6.49 -1.23 -20.94
C ARG A 323 7.26 -2.54 -20.93
N MET A 324 6.57 -3.64 -20.61
CA MET A 324 7.13 -4.99 -20.53
C MET A 324 6.43 -5.93 -21.50
N PHE A 325 7.17 -6.81 -22.17
CA PHE A 325 6.58 -7.83 -23.04
C PHE A 325 6.49 -9.16 -22.29
N ALA A 326 5.28 -9.66 -22.05
CA ALA A 326 5.08 -10.95 -21.39
C ALA A 326 5.44 -12.08 -22.37
N THR A 327 6.46 -12.87 -22.05
CA THR A 327 6.90 -14.02 -22.88
C THR A 327 6.21 -15.31 -22.46
N ASP A 328 5.79 -15.40 -21.20
CA ASP A 328 5.14 -16.57 -20.63
C ASP A 328 4.20 -16.15 -19.51
N VAL A 329 3.02 -16.75 -19.47
CA VAL A 329 1.97 -16.51 -18.46
C VAL A 329 1.30 -17.85 -18.20
N ASP A 330 1.40 -18.32 -16.96
CA ASP A 330 0.74 -19.52 -16.45
C ASP A 330 0.10 -19.13 -15.12
N LEU A 331 -1.18 -18.78 -15.18
CA LEU A 331 -1.98 -18.32 -14.05
C LEU A 331 -3.15 -19.29 -13.82
N ALA A 332 -3.41 -19.66 -12.57
CA ALA A 332 -4.60 -20.41 -12.18
C ALA A 332 -5.84 -19.50 -12.16
N PHE A 333 -5.64 -18.18 -11.98
CA PHE A 333 -6.68 -17.17 -11.93
C PHE A 333 -6.32 -15.91 -12.73
N ASP A 334 -7.27 -15.35 -13.46
CA ASP A 334 -7.08 -14.18 -14.33
C ASP A 334 -7.11 -12.84 -13.56
N ASP A 335 -7.36 -12.87 -12.25
CA ASP A 335 -7.49 -11.70 -11.37
C ASP A 335 -6.22 -11.36 -10.58
N ILE A 336 -5.12 -12.06 -10.82
CA ILE A 336 -3.82 -11.75 -10.20
C ILE A 336 -3.11 -10.65 -11.00
N GLY A 337 -2.92 -9.50 -10.37
CA GLY A 337 -2.18 -8.37 -10.92
C GLY A 337 -0.66 -8.50 -10.75
N VAL A 338 0.08 -7.75 -11.54
CA VAL A 338 1.51 -7.47 -11.31
C VAL A 338 1.64 -6.03 -10.86
N SER A 339 2.24 -5.85 -9.70
CA SER A 339 2.44 -4.56 -9.05
C SER A 339 3.86 -4.06 -9.24
N ILE A 340 4.00 -2.75 -9.45
CA ILE A 340 5.28 -2.05 -9.59
C ILE A 340 5.50 -1.16 -8.38
N HIS A 341 6.65 -1.27 -7.73
CA HIS A 341 7.02 -0.48 -6.57
C HIS A 341 8.30 0.31 -6.88
N ALA A 342 8.51 1.44 -6.20
CA ALA A 342 9.80 2.12 -6.25
C ALA A 342 10.83 1.33 -5.46
N ALA A 343 12.07 1.24 -5.94
CA ALA A 343 13.17 0.58 -5.26
C ALA A 343 14.41 1.47 -5.18
N GLU A 344 15.27 1.21 -4.20
CA GLU A 344 16.61 1.79 -4.18
C GLU A 344 17.38 1.39 -5.44
N SER A 345 18.22 2.30 -5.92
CA SER A 345 18.97 2.13 -7.17
C SER A 345 20.44 1.74 -6.98
N ASP A 346 20.90 1.65 -5.72
CA ASP A 346 22.25 1.26 -5.31
C ASP A 346 22.48 -0.27 -5.40
N TRP A 347 22.29 -0.82 -6.59
CA TRP A 347 22.57 -2.22 -6.91
C TRP A 347 23.14 -2.39 -8.31
N SER A 348 23.70 -3.57 -8.61
CA SER A 348 24.14 -3.92 -9.97
C SER A 348 23.60 -5.28 -10.39
N GLU A 349 23.25 -5.39 -11.66
CA GLU A 349 22.61 -6.56 -12.30
C GLU A 349 23.28 -7.87 -11.96
N LEU A 350 24.60 -7.97 -12.15
CA LEU A 350 25.36 -9.21 -11.97
C LEU A 350 25.69 -9.54 -10.51
N SER A 351 25.34 -8.66 -9.57
CA SER A 351 25.56 -8.87 -8.14
C SER A 351 24.28 -9.09 -7.34
N LEU A 352 23.12 -8.74 -7.91
CA LEU A 352 21.84 -8.77 -7.21
C LEU A 352 21.42 -10.21 -6.91
N ASN A 353 21.13 -10.49 -5.65
CA ASN A 353 20.64 -11.78 -5.18
C ASN A 353 19.81 -11.60 -3.90
N GLY A 354 19.26 -12.68 -3.37
CA GLY A 354 18.41 -12.67 -2.18
C GLY A 354 19.10 -12.24 -0.87
N THR A 355 20.41 -11.97 -0.87
CA THR A 355 21.16 -11.50 0.31
C THR A 355 21.45 -9.99 0.28
N ASN A 356 21.27 -9.31 -0.85
CA ASN A 356 21.57 -7.89 -1.04
C ASN A 356 20.46 -7.17 -1.84
N LEU A 357 19.21 -7.45 -1.48
CA LEU A 357 18.03 -6.86 -2.10
C LEU A 357 17.96 -5.35 -1.83
N PRO A 358 17.71 -4.52 -2.87
CA PRO A 358 17.33 -3.13 -2.70
C PRO A 358 16.05 -3.04 -1.88
N GLU A 359 15.99 -2.05 -0.99
CA GLU A 359 14.74 -1.69 -0.33
C GLU A 359 13.75 -1.18 -1.37
N PHE A 360 12.46 -1.42 -1.14
CA PHE A 360 11.39 -0.98 -2.03
C PHE A 360 10.21 -0.44 -1.22
N THR A 361 9.38 0.38 -1.85
CA THR A 361 8.17 0.94 -1.24
C THR A 361 7.11 -0.13 -1.09
N VAL A 362 6.34 -0.10 0.00
CA VAL A 362 5.21 -1.05 0.18
C VAL A 362 4.04 -0.70 -0.76
N GLU A 363 3.86 0.59 -1.03
CA GLU A 363 2.80 1.06 -1.92
C GLU A 363 3.22 0.88 -3.37
N PRO A 364 2.37 0.23 -4.20
CA PRO A 364 2.62 0.13 -5.61
C PRO A 364 2.42 1.50 -6.26
N ILE A 365 3.33 1.82 -7.17
CA ILE A 365 3.19 2.92 -8.12
C ILE A 365 1.99 2.67 -9.03
N ASP A 366 1.85 1.43 -9.53
CA ASP A 366 0.75 1.00 -10.38
C ASP A 366 0.61 -0.53 -10.37
N ILE A 367 -0.55 -1.04 -10.79
CA ILE A 367 -0.86 -2.47 -10.91
C ILE A 367 -1.53 -2.72 -12.26
N ALA A 368 -1.06 -3.75 -12.98
CA ALA A 368 -1.67 -4.17 -14.25
C ALA A 368 -2.01 -5.66 -14.24
N MET A 369 -3.11 -6.02 -14.90
CA MET A 369 -3.57 -7.40 -15.03
C MET A 369 -2.84 -8.09 -16.18
N VAL A 370 -1.95 -9.03 -15.87
CA VAL A 370 -1.09 -9.71 -16.86
C VAL A 370 -1.66 -11.10 -17.14
N THR A 371 -2.66 -11.17 -18.02
CA THR A 371 -3.48 -12.36 -18.23
C THR A 371 -3.05 -13.29 -19.38
N GLU A 372 -2.23 -12.83 -20.33
CA GLU A 372 -1.91 -13.59 -21.55
C GLU A 372 -0.45 -13.36 -22.00
N PRO A 373 0.22 -14.38 -22.56
CA PRO A 373 1.57 -14.23 -23.08
C PRO A 373 1.57 -13.58 -24.48
N ASN A 374 2.76 -13.19 -24.94
CA ASN A 374 3.04 -12.62 -26.26
C ASN A 374 2.42 -11.24 -26.52
N GLN A 375 2.27 -10.42 -25.48
CA GLN A 375 1.82 -9.05 -25.63
C GLN A 375 2.48 -8.08 -24.65
N TRP A 376 2.29 -6.79 -24.94
CA TRP A 376 2.82 -5.71 -24.14
C TRP A 376 1.87 -5.34 -23.01
N TYR A 377 2.45 -5.13 -21.83
CA TYR A 377 1.79 -4.57 -20.66
C TYR A 377 2.48 -3.27 -20.26
N GLU A 378 1.69 -2.37 -19.69
CA GLU A 378 2.13 -1.02 -19.34
C GLU A 378 1.70 -0.68 -17.92
N TRP A 379 2.60 -0.01 -17.21
CA TRP A 379 2.35 0.59 -15.90
C TRP A 379 2.65 2.07 -15.97
N ASP A 380 1.78 2.91 -15.42
CA ASP A 380 1.98 4.34 -15.28
C ASP A 380 2.96 4.62 -14.14
N VAL A 381 4.17 5.05 -14.49
CA VAL A 381 5.23 5.41 -13.54
C VAL A 381 5.53 6.91 -13.58
N THR A 382 4.62 7.72 -14.12
CA THR A 382 4.81 9.16 -14.35
C THR A 382 5.26 9.89 -13.10
N SER A 383 4.58 9.65 -11.98
CA SER A 383 4.88 10.31 -10.69
C SER A 383 6.28 9.95 -10.18
N HIS A 384 6.72 8.69 -10.37
CA HIS A 384 8.02 8.23 -9.90
C HIS A 384 9.17 8.74 -10.79
N VAL A 385 8.97 8.80 -12.11
CA VAL A 385 9.95 9.40 -13.02
C VAL A 385 10.14 10.89 -12.71
N LYS A 386 9.05 11.62 -12.43
CA LYS A 386 9.13 13.04 -12.04
C LYS A 386 9.89 13.26 -10.72
N SER A 387 9.74 12.37 -9.74
CA SER A 387 10.42 12.50 -8.45
C SER A 387 11.86 11.98 -8.46
N SER A 388 12.26 11.21 -9.47
CA SER A 388 13.59 10.59 -9.60
C SER A 388 14.55 11.36 -10.53
N ALA A 389 14.26 12.64 -10.81
CA ALA A 389 15.00 13.43 -11.79
C ALA A 389 16.52 13.44 -11.56
N ASP A 390 17.28 13.35 -12.66
CA ASP A 390 18.75 13.33 -12.71
C ASP A 390 19.42 12.19 -11.90
N SER A 391 18.67 11.15 -11.51
CA SER A 391 19.17 10.00 -10.76
C SER A 391 18.71 8.67 -11.37
N PRO A 392 19.47 7.56 -11.20
CA PRO A 392 18.99 6.24 -11.57
C PRO A 392 17.69 5.89 -10.86
N MET A 393 16.67 5.50 -11.63
CA MET A 393 15.37 5.09 -11.13
C MET A 393 15.27 3.57 -11.16
N SER A 394 14.91 2.95 -10.04
CA SER A 394 14.81 1.51 -9.89
C SER A 394 13.38 1.12 -9.51
N LEU A 395 12.88 0.06 -10.13
CA LEU A 395 11.53 -0.47 -9.94
C LEU A 395 11.60 -1.92 -9.50
N PHE A 396 10.73 -2.29 -8.58
CA PHE A 396 10.53 -3.65 -8.09
C PHE A 396 9.18 -4.19 -8.56
N MET A 397 9.15 -5.44 -9.01
CA MET A 397 7.98 -6.09 -9.61
C MET A 397 7.65 -7.35 -8.82
N ILE A 398 6.39 -7.45 -8.40
CA ILE A 398 5.84 -8.58 -7.64
C ILE A 398 4.37 -8.78 -7.98
N PHE A 399 3.86 -10.00 -7.85
CA PHE A 399 2.41 -10.22 -7.91
C PHE A 399 1.69 -9.39 -6.85
N SER A 400 0.54 -8.83 -7.20
CA SER A 400 -0.28 -8.06 -6.25
C SER A 400 -0.81 -8.93 -5.12
N GLU A 401 -0.98 -10.23 -5.39
CA GLU A 401 -1.56 -11.21 -4.48
C GLU A 401 -0.85 -12.55 -4.62
N ILE A 402 -0.83 -13.32 -3.54
CA ILE A 402 -0.30 -14.69 -3.51
C ILE A 402 -1.40 -15.63 -3.04
N THR A 403 -1.71 -16.62 -3.86
CA THR A 403 -2.75 -17.61 -3.61
C THR A 403 -2.13 -18.94 -3.20
N ASN A 404 -2.40 -19.38 -1.98
CA ASN A 404 -1.91 -20.67 -1.51
C ASN A 404 -2.52 -21.83 -2.31
N GLY A 405 -1.75 -22.90 -2.47
CA GLY A 405 -2.14 -24.07 -3.26
C GLY A 405 -1.92 -23.89 -4.76
N THR A 406 -1.52 -22.70 -5.22
CA THR A 406 -1.26 -22.44 -6.65
C THR A 406 0.23 -22.33 -6.97
N ASN A 407 0.49 -22.25 -8.27
CA ASN A 407 1.79 -22.17 -8.88
C ASN A 407 1.69 -21.19 -10.04
N GLU A 408 1.92 -19.92 -9.77
CA GLU A 408 1.70 -18.84 -10.74
C GLU A 408 3.02 -18.35 -11.30
N ASN A 409 3.08 -18.14 -12.61
CA ASN A 409 4.27 -17.70 -13.32
C ASN A 409 3.92 -16.63 -14.34
N VAL A 410 4.64 -15.51 -14.28
CA VAL A 410 4.70 -14.51 -15.33
C VAL A 410 6.16 -14.24 -15.64
N SER A 411 6.55 -14.41 -16.90
CA SER A 411 7.89 -14.04 -17.37
C SER A 411 7.79 -12.92 -18.39
N PHE A 412 8.66 -11.92 -18.24
CA PHE A 412 8.83 -10.83 -19.19
C PHE A 412 10.18 -10.96 -19.90
N ALA A 413 10.29 -10.47 -21.14
CA ALA A 413 11.60 -10.29 -21.76
C ALA A 413 12.48 -9.37 -20.90
N SER A 414 13.78 -9.67 -20.78
CA SER A 414 14.78 -8.81 -20.11
C SER A 414 15.56 -7.97 -21.13
N LYS A 415 16.48 -7.14 -20.63
CA LYS A 415 17.47 -6.41 -21.42
C LYS A 415 18.38 -7.33 -22.23
N GLU A 416 18.64 -8.54 -21.75
CA GLU A 416 19.48 -9.57 -22.37
C GLU A 416 18.73 -10.32 -23.49
N ASN A 417 17.40 -10.18 -23.59
CA ASN A 417 16.61 -10.95 -24.54
C ASN A 417 17.17 -10.86 -25.96
N THR A 418 17.34 -12.00 -26.61
CA THR A 418 17.92 -12.07 -27.96
C THR A 418 17.12 -11.32 -29.01
N ASN A 419 15.81 -11.16 -28.82
CA ASN A 419 14.97 -10.32 -29.64
C ASN A 419 14.91 -8.89 -29.05
N SER A 420 15.63 -7.96 -29.68
CA SER A 420 15.66 -6.56 -29.24
C SER A 420 14.31 -5.85 -29.30
N ASP A 421 13.39 -6.30 -30.16
CA ASP A 421 12.11 -5.62 -30.41
C ASP A 421 11.11 -5.81 -29.26
N ILE A 422 11.35 -6.75 -28.36
CA ILE A 422 10.49 -7.06 -27.21
C ILE A 422 11.14 -6.73 -25.86
N ARG A 423 12.33 -6.13 -25.87
CA ARG A 423 13.03 -5.75 -24.64
C ARG A 423 12.23 -4.69 -23.87
N PRO A 424 12.32 -4.67 -22.53
CA PRO A 424 11.66 -3.65 -21.72
C PRO A 424 12.04 -2.24 -22.15
N SER A 425 11.14 -1.29 -21.90
CA SER A 425 11.42 0.12 -22.12
C SER A 425 10.65 1.01 -21.17
N LEU A 426 11.21 2.16 -20.85
CA LEU A 426 10.52 3.27 -20.20
C LEU A 426 10.22 4.32 -21.27
N VAL A 427 8.94 4.54 -21.55
CA VAL A 427 8.48 5.49 -22.57
C VAL A 427 8.01 6.77 -21.88
N ILE A 428 8.70 7.87 -22.12
CA ILE A 428 8.46 9.18 -21.50
C ILE A 428 8.00 10.15 -22.58
N ASN A 429 6.86 10.79 -22.38
CA ASN A 429 6.31 11.79 -23.29
C ASN A 429 6.49 13.19 -22.70
N PRO A 430 7.22 14.09 -23.38
CA PRO A 430 7.44 15.42 -22.87
C PRO A 430 6.23 16.37 -23.06
N VAL A 431 6.22 17.50 -22.34
CA VAL A 431 5.30 18.62 -22.53
C VAL A 431 5.64 19.28 -23.87
N SER A 432 4.65 19.47 -24.74
CA SER A 432 4.85 20.17 -26.00
C SER A 432 5.18 21.66 -25.77
N ALA A 433 6.17 22.17 -26.51
CA ALA A 433 6.79 23.50 -26.36
C ALA A 433 5.90 24.73 -26.67
N ASP A 434 4.58 24.62 -26.62
CA ASP A 434 3.66 25.74 -26.91
C ASP A 434 3.41 26.67 -25.70
N ASN A 435 4.15 26.53 -24.60
CA ASN A 435 3.81 27.16 -23.31
C ASN A 435 4.71 28.34 -22.85
N GLU A 436 5.77 28.73 -23.59
CA GLU A 436 6.71 29.79 -23.11
C GLU A 436 6.31 31.23 -23.45
N SER A 437 5.34 31.48 -24.34
CA SER A 437 4.95 32.86 -24.72
C SER A 437 3.92 33.52 -23.78
N ASP A 438 3.30 32.78 -22.86
CA ASP A 438 2.18 33.28 -22.05
C ASP A 438 2.60 34.12 -20.83
N ILE A 439 3.86 34.04 -20.38
CA ILE A 439 4.33 34.75 -19.17
C ILE A 439 4.61 36.25 -19.44
N GLN A 440 4.97 36.62 -20.68
CA GLN A 440 5.20 38.04 -21.04
C GLN A 440 3.89 38.83 -21.25
N LEU A 441 2.81 38.19 -21.69
CA LEU A 441 1.52 38.86 -21.91
C LEU A 441 0.85 39.30 -20.60
N GLU A 442 1.03 38.54 -19.53
CA GLU A 442 0.41 38.84 -18.23
C GLU A 442 0.96 40.13 -17.59
N THR A 443 2.25 40.42 -17.76
CA THR A 443 2.88 41.64 -17.24
C THR A 443 2.46 42.89 -18.02
N ASP A 444 2.35 42.81 -19.35
CA ASP A 444 1.91 43.94 -20.18
C ASP A 444 0.41 44.26 -19.98
N TYR A 445 -0.43 43.24 -19.78
CA TYR A 445 -1.86 43.45 -19.48
C TYR A 445 -2.08 44.09 -18.11
N LEU A 446 -1.32 43.68 -17.08
CA LEU A 446 -1.35 44.31 -15.76
C LEU A 446 -0.93 45.78 -15.82
N ILE A 447 0.08 46.12 -16.62
CA ILE A 447 0.54 47.50 -16.82
C ILE A 447 -0.53 48.34 -17.55
N ILE A 448 -1.22 47.77 -18.56
CA ILE A 448 -2.31 48.45 -19.28
C ILE A 448 -3.54 48.66 -18.38
N VAL A 449 -3.92 47.67 -17.57
CA VAL A 449 -5.06 47.77 -16.66
C VAL A 449 -4.78 48.76 -15.52
N LEU A 450 -3.58 48.73 -14.94
CA LEU A 450 -3.17 49.68 -13.90
C LEU A 450 -3.14 51.12 -14.42
N SER A 451 -2.64 51.34 -15.64
CA SER A 451 -2.62 52.67 -16.25
C SER A 451 -4.03 53.20 -16.59
N ALA A 452 -4.96 52.33 -17.00
CA ALA A 452 -6.36 52.70 -17.22
C ALA A 452 -7.08 53.08 -15.90
N ILE A 453 -6.87 52.33 -14.82
CA ILE A 453 -7.47 52.61 -13.50
C ILE A 453 -6.98 53.96 -12.95
N ILE A 454 -5.68 54.24 -13.08
CA ILE A 454 -5.10 55.54 -12.67
C ILE A 454 -5.70 56.68 -13.50
N GLY A 455 -5.86 56.51 -14.81
CA GLY A 455 -6.48 57.49 -15.69
C GLY A 455 -7.93 57.82 -15.32
N ILE A 456 -8.73 56.79 -15.02
CA ILE A 456 -10.14 56.95 -14.58
C ILE A 456 -10.20 57.66 -13.22
N GLY A 457 -9.32 57.31 -12.28
CA GLY A 457 -9.24 57.97 -10.97
C GLY A 457 -8.95 59.46 -11.08
N ILE A 458 -8.01 59.85 -11.96
CA ILE A 458 -7.68 61.26 -12.22
C ILE A 458 -8.87 62.01 -12.84
N LEU A 459 -9.58 61.40 -13.80
CA LEU A 459 -10.77 61.99 -14.42
C LEU A 459 -11.90 62.25 -13.41
N ILE A 460 -12.18 61.27 -12.53
CA ILE A 460 -13.18 61.40 -11.47
C ILE A 460 -12.79 62.52 -10.49
N TYR A 461 -11.52 62.59 -10.10
CA TYR A 461 -11.02 63.64 -9.21
C TYR A 461 -11.18 65.04 -9.83
N ILE A 462 -10.82 65.21 -11.10
CA ILE A 462 -10.98 66.49 -11.83
C ILE A 462 -12.45 66.88 -11.91
N LYS A 463 -13.35 65.95 -12.22
CA LYS A 463 -14.80 66.20 -12.29
C LYS A 463 -15.37 66.64 -10.94
N LYS A 464 -14.97 65.99 -9.84
CA LYS A 464 -15.39 66.33 -8.47
C LYS A 464 -14.88 67.71 -8.04
N LYS A 465 -13.64 68.08 -8.42
CA LYS A 465 -13.05 69.41 -8.14
C LYS A 465 -13.74 70.53 -8.94
N LYS A 466 -14.15 70.26 -10.19
CA LYS A 466 -14.86 71.25 -11.03
C LYS A 466 -16.26 71.53 -10.50
N ASN A 467 -16.99 70.51 -10.06
CA ASN A 467 -18.33 70.67 -9.47
C ASN A 467 -18.31 71.44 -8.13
N LYS A 468 -17.24 71.31 -7.33
CA LYS A 468 -17.08 72.04 -6.07
C LYS A 468 -16.79 73.54 -6.26
N LYS A 469 -16.38 73.97 -7.46
CA LYS A 469 -16.16 75.39 -7.80
C LYS A 469 -17.39 76.12 -8.35
N ILE A 470 -18.49 75.41 -8.61
CA ILE A 470 -19.74 75.98 -9.16
C ILE A 470 -20.78 76.22 -8.04
N SER A 471 -20.50 75.77 -6.81
CA SER A 471 -21.37 75.92 -5.63
C SER A 471 -20.89 76.98 -4.63
N LEU A 472 -20.11 77.96 -5.08
CA LEU A 472 -19.67 79.16 -4.36
C LEU A 472 -19.93 80.35 -5.28
#